data_AF-A0A101V484-F1
#
_entry.id   AF-A0A101V484-F1
#
_cell.length_a   1.000
_cell.length_b   1.000
_cell.length_c   1.000
_cell.angle_alpha   90.00
_cell.angle_beta   90.00
_cell.angle_gamma   90.00
#
_symmetry.space_group_name_H-M   'P 1'
#
loop_
_entity.id
_entity.type
_entity.pdbx_description
1 polymer ?
#
loop_
_entity_poly.entity_id
_entity_poly.type
_entity_poly.pdbx_seq_one_letter_code
_entity_poly.pdbx_strand_id
1 'polypeptide(L)'
;MTADGRLLGVMMVCGHQIDGAILYVDSDDADKTVTVGSWTADHPLTAGLTTWTLNPPSAGWTADKPLAPLTAKTAYALYGGTEDNSWSSSSVSFTLADRDRLTPGMVRYDKISDNGDESAVTVPIAEFKARACRDM
;
A
#
# COMPACT_ATOMS: atom_id res chain seq x y z
N MET A 1 -0.81 -8.33 -7.24
CA MET A 1 0.27 -9.34 -7.23
C MET A 1 0.79 -9.58 -8.65
N THR A 2 2.05 -9.95 -8.83
CA THR A 2 2.61 -10.39 -10.12
C THR A 2 2.24 -11.85 -10.42
N ALA A 3 2.45 -12.31 -11.66
CA ALA A 3 2.12 -13.69 -12.06
C ALA A 3 2.94 -14.76 -11.30
N ASP A 4 4.14 -14.42 -10.83
CA ASP A 4 5.02 -15.26 -10.01
C ASP A 4 4.75 -15.14 -8.50
N GLY A 5 3.64 -14.51 -8.09
CA GLY A 5 3.21 -14.49 -6.70
C GLY A 5 3.83 -13.38 -5.83
N ARG A 6 4.61 -12.45 -6.41
CA ARG A 6 5.20 -11.34 -5.65
C ARG A 6 4.17 -10.24 -5.40
N LEU A 7 4.13 -9.78 -4.16
CA LEU A 7 3.30 -8.64 -3.76
C LEU A 7 3.78 -7.35 -4.44
N LEU A 8 2.81 -6.56 -4.86
CA LEU A 8 3.01 -5.22 -5.37
C LEU A 8 2.39 -4.23 -4.39
N GLY A 9 3.11 -3.14 -4.10
CA GLY A 9 2.48 -1.91 -3.65
C GLY A 9 1.74 -1.28 -4.83
N VAL A 10 0.53 -0.78 -4.57
CA VAL A 10 -0.28 -0.06 -5.55
C VAL A 10 -0.79 1.19 -4.86
N MET A 11 -0.58 2.34 -5.48
CA MET A 11 -0.98 3.62 -4.90
C MET A 11 -1.56 4.52 -5.98
N MET A 12 -2.69 5.14 -5.67
CA MET A 12 -3.27 6.19 -6.49
C MET A 12 -3.05 7.53 -5.78
N VAL A 13 -2.32 8.43 -6.44
CA VAL A 13 -2.05 9.79 -5.96
C VAL A 13 -3.07 10.73 -6.59
N CYS A 14 -3.84 11.46 -5.78
CA CYS A 14 -5.02 12.20 -6.26
C CYS A 14 -4.83 13.71 -6.45
N GLY A 15 -3.77 14.31 -5.92
CA GLY A 15 -3.54 15.75 -6.09
C GLY A 15 -2.30 16.30 -5.41
N HIS A 16 -1.84 15.66 -4.34
CA HIS A 16 -0.61 16.03 -3.66
C HIS A 16 0.57 15.18 -4.13
N GLN A 17 1.77 15.50 -3.65
CA GLN A 17 2.95 14.69 -3.90
C GLN A 17 3.08 13.60 -2.84
N ILE A 18 3.65 12.47 -3.23
CA ILE A 18 4.05 11.39 -2.31
C ILE A 18 5.49 11.03 -2.63
N ASP A 19 6.31 10.87 -1.59
CA ASP A 19 7.75 10.62 -1.74
C ASP A 19 8.07 9.13 -1.52
N GLY A 20 7.27 8.44 -0.71
CA GLY A 20 7.55 7.06 -0.37
C GLY A 20 6.35 6.30 0.20
N ALA A 21 6.65 5.08 0.65
CA ALA A 21 5.69 4.18 1.26
C ALA A 21 6.31 3.41 2.42
N ILE A 22 5.50 3.11 3.44
CA ILE A 22 5.92 2.40 4.65
C ILE A 22 4.96 1.24 4.89
N LEU A 23 5.51 0.05 5.13
CA LEU A 23 4.80 -1.12 5.60
C LEU A 23 5.17 -1.39 7.06
N TYR A 24 4.17 -1.53 7.93
CA TYR A 24 4.37 -1.80 9.36
C TYR A 24 3.44 -2.89 9.87
N VAL A 25 3.75 -3.43 11.05
CA VAL A 25 2.86 -4.34 11.80
C VAL A 25 1.66 -3.54 12.30
N ASP A 26 0.49 -3.90 11.81
CA ASP A 26 -0.77 -3.28 12.21
C ASP A 26 -1.15 -3.76 13.62
N SER A 27 -1.28 -2.82 14.55
CA SER A 27 -1.44 -3.07 15.99
C SER A 27 -2.22 -1.92 16.63
N ASP A 28 -3.22 -2.27 17.44
CA ASP A 28 -3.98 -1.30 18.26
C ASP A 28 -3.12 -0.61 19.34
N ASP A 29 -1.94 -1.17 19.61
CA ASP A 29 -0.93 -0.59 20.48
C ASP A 29 0.16 0.08 19.63
N ALA A 30 0.20 1.42 19.67
CA ALA A 30 1.13 2.23 18.90
C ALA A 30 2.60 1.93 19.25
N ASP A 31 2.90 1.52 20.48
CA ASP A 31 4.27 1.16 20.90
C ASP A 31 4.71 -0.17 20.27
N LYS A 32 3.78 -0.94 19.70
CA LYS A 32 4.03 -2.21 19.00
C LYS A 32 4.02 -2.07 17.48
N THR A 33 3.78 -0.87 16.95
CA THR A 33 3.89 -0.60 15.52
C THR A 33 5.36 -0.65 15.10
N VAL A 34 5.69 -1.64 14.28
CA VAL A 34 7.06 -1.86 13.80
C VAL A 34 7.10 -1.79 12.28
N THR A 35 7.89 -0.88 11.72
CA THR A 35 8.17 -0.83 10.29
C THR A 35 8.87 -2.12 9.85
N VAL A 36 8.30 -2.82 8.88
CA VAL A 36 8.84 -4.06 8.30
C VAL A 36 9.32 -3.89 6.87
N GLY A 37 9.04 -2.75 6.24
CA GLY A 37 9.61 -2.34 4.96
C GLY A 37 9.34 -0.86 4.68
N SER A 38 10.23 -0.22 3.95
CA SER A 38 10.04 1.16 3.49
C SER A 38 10.69 1.37 2.14
N TRP A 39 10.06 2.22 1.33
CA TRP A 39 10.50 2.52 -0.03
C TRP A 39 10.38 4.02 -0.31
N THR A 40 11.38 4.57 -0.97
CA THR A 40 11.37 5.93 -1.53
C THR A 40 11.23 5.83 -3.03
N ALA A 41 10.33 6.60 -3.63
CA ALA A 41 10.23 6.70 -5.09
C ALA A 41 11.44 7.49 -5.61
N ASP A 42 12.00 7.09 -6.74
CA ASP A 42 13.21 7.74 -7.30
C ASP A 42 12.95 9.22 -7.67
N HIS A 43 11.68 9.58 -7.83
CA HIS A 43 11.20 10.94 -8.04
C HIS A 43 9.89 11.16 -7.26
N PRO A 44 9.59 12.39 -6.80
CA PRO A 44 8.32 12.71 -6.17
C PRO A 44 7.15 12.32 -7.07
N LEU A 45 6.23 11.52 -6.54
CA LEU A 45 5.06 11.02 -7.26
C LEU A 45 4.03 12.14 -7.39
N THR A 46 3.54 12.36 -8.59
CA THR A 46 2.43 13.29 -8.87
C THR A 46 1.14 12.52 -9.11
N ALA A 47 0.04 13.24 -9.38
CA ALA A 47 -1.26 12.63 -9.60
C ALA A 47 -1.21 11.49 -10.63
N GLY A 48 -1.62 10.29 -10.22
CA GLY A 48 -1.49 9.10 -11.04
C GLY A 48 -1.42 7.79 -10.24
N LEU A 49 -1.53 6.69 -10.98
CA LEU A 49 -1.34 5.34 -10.44
C LEU A 49 0.15 4.99 -10.50
N THR A 50 0.69 4.53 -9.38
CA THR A 50 2.04 3.97 -9.29
C THR A 50 2.00 2.57 -8.69
N THR A 51 2.97 1.74 -9.07
CA THR A 51 3.12 0.37 -8.59
C THR A 51 4.58 0.01 -8.45
N TRP A 52 4.91 -0.78 -7.42
CA TRP A 52 6.27 -1.29 -7.21
C TRP A 52 6.23 -2.68 -6.58
N THR A 53 7.28 -3.48 -6.77
CA THR A 53 7.43 -4.73 -6.02
C THR A 53 7.87 -4.42 -4.59
N LEU A 54 7.30 -5.11 -3.60
CA LEU A 54 7.73 -4.93 -2.22
C LEU A 54 9.13 -5.53 -1.97
N ASN A 55 9.49 -6.57 -2.73
CA ASN A 55 10.83 -7.14 -2.73
C ASN A 55 11.68 -6.56 -3.88
N PRO A 56 12.99 -6.30 -3.66
CA PRO A 56 13.89 -5.92 -4.72
C PRO A 56 14.02 -7.01 -5.82
N PRO A 57 14.32 -6.63 -7.07
CA PRO A 57 14.45 -5.25 -7.57
C PRO A 57 13.08 -4.59 -7.76
N SER A 58 12.96 -3.32 -7.37
CA SER A 58 11.74 -2.50 -7.44
C SER A 58 11.98 -1.32 -8.38
N ALA A 59 11.65 -1.47 -9.67
CA ALA A 59 11.95 -0.42 -10.65
C ALA A 59 11.24 0.91 -10.29
N GLY A 60 11.98 2.02 -10.29
CA GLY A 60 11.48 3.35 -9.94
C GLY A 60 11.39 3.62 -8.43
N TRP A 61 11.83 2.67 -7.60
CA TRP A 61 11.73 2.73 -6.15
C TRP A 61 12.98 2.16 -5.47
N THR A 62 13.48 2.86 -4.48
CA THR A 62 14.58 2.41 -3.62
C THR A 62 14.00 1.83 -2.33
N ALA A 63 14.38 0.59 -1.98
CA ALA A 63 14.01 -0.01 -0.70
C ALA A 63 14.96 0.44 0.41
N ASP A 64 14.64 1.52 1.11
CA ASP A 64 15.46 2.05 2.21
C ASP A 64 15.56 1.04 3.36
N LYS A 65 14.45 0.34 3.62
CA LYS A 65 14.40 -0.83 4.49
C LYS A 65 13.88 -2.02 3.69
N PRO A 66 14.72 -3.04 3.42
CA PRO A 66 14.27 -4.27 2.77
C PRO A 66 13.11 -4.93 3.53
N LEU A 67 12.17 -5.51 2.79
CA LEU A 67 11.02 -6.19 3.36
C LEU A 67 11.45 -7.36 4.26
N ALA A 68 11.10 -7.28 5.54
CA ALA A 68 11.26 -8.39 6.47
C ALA A 68 10.28 -9.53 6.11
N PRO A 69 10.62 -10.80 6.43
CA PRO A 69 9.70 -11.91 6.22
C PRO A 69 8.36 -11.68 6.91
N LEU A 70 7.28 -11.72 6.13
CA LEU A 70 5.92 -11.60 6.64
C LEU A 70 5.46 -12.92 7.27
N THR A 71 4.64 -12.86 8.32
CA THR A 71 4.16 -14.04 9.04
C THR A 71 2.63 -14.15 8.99
N ALA A 72 2.11 -15.39 9.08
CA ALA A 72 0.70 -15.67 8.84
C ALA A 72 -0.26 -15.12 9.91
N LYS A 73 0.22 -14.82 11.12
CA LYS A 73 -0.59 -14.35 12.25
C LYS A 73 -0.48 -12.84 12.49
N THR A 74 0.12 -12.12 11.55
CA THR A 74 0.36 -10.69 11.67
C THR A 74 -0.46 -9.95 10.63
N ALA A 75 -1.18 -8.92 11.06
CA ALA A 75 -1.74 -7.92 10.19
C ALA A 75 -0.68 -6.87 9.87
N TYR A 76 -0.67 -6.38 8.65
CA TYR A 76 0.26 -5.37 8.19
C TYR A 76 -0.52 -4.25 7.53
N ALA A 77 -0.07 -3.02 7.71
CA ALA A 77 -0.64 -1.83 7.09
C ALA A 77 0.40 -1.16 6.19
N LEU A 78 0.00 -0.85 4.96
CA LEU A 78 0.79 -0.12 3.97
C LEU A 78 0.15 1.23 3.71
N TYR A 79 0.94 2.30 3.73
CA TYR A 79 0.50 3.62 3.29
C TYR A 79 1.64 4.37 2.58
N GLY A 80 1.26 5.38 1.78
CA GLY A 80 2.16 6.34 1.17
C GLY A 80 2.18 7.65 1.94
N GLY A 81 3.32 8.35 1.92
CA GLY A 81 3.43 9.66 2.55
C GLY A 81 4.58 10.51 2.01
N THR A 82 4.58 11.77 2.41
CA THR A 82 5.72 12.69 2.24
C THR A 82 6.70 12.56 3.40
N GLU A 83 7.97 12.91 3.15
CA GLU A 83 9.01 12.86 4.19
C GLU A 83 8.71 13.83 5.36
N ASP A 84 8.07 14.96 5.05
CA ASP A 84 7.70 15.99 6.02
C ASP A 84 6.36 15.72 6.75
N ASN A 85 5.70 14.60 6.46
CA ASN A 85 4.37 14.22 6.97
C ASN A 85 3.24 15.21 6.64
N SER A 86 3.42 16.10 5.65
CA SER A 86 2.37 17.03 5.23
C SER A 86 1.22 16.34 4.49
N TRP A 87 1.46 15.19 3.85
CA TRP A 87 0.45 14.43 3.13
C TRP A 87 0.65 12.92 3.28
N SER A 88 -0.45 12.19 3.30
CA SER A 88 -0.46 10.73 3.26
C SER A 88 -1.60 10.21 2.39
N SER A 89 -1.45 8.98 1.89
CA SER A 89 -2.58 8.19 1.42
C SER A 89 -3.31 7.58 2.62
N SER A 90 -4.52 7.07 2.39
CA SER A 90 -5.12 6.07 3.28
C SER A 90 -4.21 4.83 3.35
N SER A 91 -4.27 4.13 4.49
CA SER A 91 -3.62 2.83 4.66
C SER A 91 -4.47 1.71 4.07
N VAL A 92 -3.83 0.59 3.77
CA VAL A 92 -4.50 -0.70 3.55
C VAL A 92 -3.97 -1.74 4.52
N SER A 93 -4.87 -2.38 5.24
CA SER A 93 -4.54 -3.49 6.13
C SER A 93 -4.76 -4.87 5.46
N PHE A 94 -3.80 -5.77 5.66
CA PHE A 94 -3.86 -7.12 5.13
C PHE A 94 -3.11 -8.15 5.98
N THR A 95 -3.54 -9.41 5.87
CA THR A 95 -2.83 -10.59 6.38
C THR A 95 -2.26 -11.42 5.23
N LEU A 96 -1.43 -12.43 5.53
CA LEU A 96 -1.01 -13.39 4.49
C LEU A 96 -2.18 -14.22 3.94
N ALA A 97 -3.25 -14.43 4.71
CA ALA A 97 -4.45 -15.09 4.20
C ALA A 97 -5.16 -14.22 3.15
N ASP A 98 -5.14 -12.89 3.31
CA ASP A 98 -5.64 -11.96 2.29
C ASP A 98 -4.75 -11.96 1.05
N ARG A 99 -3.42 -11.98 1.24
CA ARG A 99 -2.45 -12.15 0.14
C ARG A 99 -2.77 -13.39 -0.69
N ASP A 100 -3.01 -14.52 -0.05
CA ASP A 100 -3.22 -15.80 -0.73
C ASP A 100 -4.53 -15.83 -1.54
N ARG A 101 -5.46 -14.90 -1.26
CA ARG A 101 -6.69 -14.67 -2.04
C ARG A 101 -6.52 -13.62 -3.13
N LEU A 102 -5.40 -12.89 -3.15
CA LEU A 102 -5.15 -11.82 -4.12
C LEU A 102 -4.64 -12.41 -5.43
N THR A 103 -5.45 -12.33 -6.49
CA THR A 103 -5.04 -12.77 -7.83
C THR A 103 -4.28 -11.66 -8.59
N PRO A 104 -3.46 -12.03 -9.60
CA PRO A 104 -2.81 -11.04 -10.45
C PRO A 104 -3.80 -10.07 -11.09
N GLY A 105 -3.48 -8.77 -11.09
CA GLY A 105 -4.36 -7.71 -11.60
C GLY A 105 -5.42 -7.19 -10.63
N MET A 106 -5.59 -7.83 -9.46
CA MET A 106 -6.46 -7.35 -8.39
C MET A 106 -5.68 -6.49 -7.39
N VAL A 107 -6.39 -5.52 -6.81
CA VAL A 107 -5.91 -4.59 -5.79
C VAL A 107 -6.83 -4.68 -4.59
N ARG A 108 -6.24 -4.88 -3.40
CA ARG A 108 -6.93 -4.73 -2.12
C ARG A 108 -6.70 -3.32 -1.60
N TYR A 109 -7.76 -2.68 -1.12
CA TYR A 109 -7.69 -1.39 -0.41
C TYR A 109 -8.87 -1.29 0.56
N ASP A 110 -8.76 -0.38 1.53
CA ASP A 110 -9.86 -0.08 2.45
C ASP A 110 -10.73 1.02 1.84
N LYS A 111 -11.99 0.69 1.62
CA LYS A 111 -13.01 1.60 1.11
C LYS A 111 -13.74 2.23 2.28
N ILE A 112 -13.80 3.56 2.29
CA ILE A 112 -14.61 4.34 3.23
C ILE A 112 -16.01 4.49 2.61
N SER A 113 -17.04 4.15 3.38
CA SER A 113 -18.44 4.36 3.01
C SER A 113 -18.87 5.81 3.27
N ASP A 114 -20.02 6.23 2.73
CA ASP A 114 -20.59 7.58 2.97
C ASP A 114 -20.80 7.88 4.46
N ASN A 115 -20.96 6.84 5.27
CA ASN A 115 -21.14 6.84 6.72
C ASN A 115 -19.83 6.77 7.51
N GLY A 116 -18.67 6.74 6.83
CA GLY A 116 -17.35 6.72 7.44
C GLY A 116 -16.85 5.33 7.85
N ASP A 117 -17.63 4.28 7.63
CA ASP A 117 -17.19 2.90 7.92
C ASP A 117 -16.17 2.44 6.88
N GLU A 118 -15.05 1.90 7.36
CA GLU A 118 -14.00 1.29 6.54
C GLU A 118 -14.28 -0.19 6.27
N SER A 119 -14.08 -0.61 5.03
CA SER A 119 -14.23 -2.00 4.63
C SER A 119 -13.20 -2.39 3.58
N ALA A 120 -12.50 -3.49 3.84
CA ALA A 120 -11.54 -4.03 2.88
C ALA A 120 -12.27 -4.59 1.65
N VAL A 121 -11.90 -4.10 0.47
CA VAL A 121 -12.43 -4.59 -0.81
C VAL A 121 -11.29 -5.04 -1.71
N THR A 122 -11.59 -5.94 -2.66
CA THR A 122 -10.62 -6.39 -3.67
C THR A 122 -11.24 -6.25 -5.04
N VAL A 123 -10.65 -5.39 -5.88
CA VAL A 123 -11.18 -5.01 -7.19
C VAL A 123 -10.10 -5.08 -8.28
N PRO A 124 -10.47 -5.13 -9.57
CA PRO A 124 -9.50 -5.00 -10.65
C PRO A 124 -8.75 -3.66 -10.59
N ILE A 125 -7.47 -3.63 -10.95
CA ILE A 125 -6.65 -2.41 -10.95
C ILE A 125 -7.25 -1.26 -11.75
N ALA A 126 -7.94 -1.57 -12.85
CA ALA A 126 -8.63 -0.58 -13.67
C ALA A 126 -9.79 0.09 -12.93
N GLU A 127 -10.52 -0.67 -12.11
CA GLU A 127 -11.59 -0.13 -11.26
C GLU A 127 -11.01 0.71 -10.12
N PHE A 128 -9.97 0.21 -9.45
CA PHE A 128 -9.27 0.98 -8.43
C PHE A 128 -8.82 2.34 -8.96
N LYS A 129 -8.15 2.38 -10.12
CA LYS A 129 -7.72 3.62 -10.77
C LYS A 129 -8.88 4.58 -11.07
N ALA A 130 -10.06 4.06 -11.41
CA ALA A 130 -11.22 4.87 -11.77
C ALA A 130 -11.96 5.46 -10.55
N ARG A 131 -11.84 4.82 -9.38
CA ARG A 131 -12.62 5.15 -8.17
C ARG A 131 -11.80 5.75 -7.03
N ALA A 132 -10.53 5.39 -6.91
CA ALA A 132 -9.72 5.72 -5.72
C ALA A 132 -9.70 7.22 -5.39
N CYS A 133 -9.71 8.12 -6.38
CA CYS A 133 -9.74 9.57 -6.14
C CYS A 133 -11.14 10.20 -6.09
N ARG A 134 -12.20 9.41 -6.29
CA ARG A 134 -13.60 9.86 -6.21
C ARG A 134 -14.24 9.55 -4.87
N ASP A 135 -13.75 8.49 -4.23
CA ASP A 135 -14.23 7.98 -2.95
C ASP A 135 -13.36 8.52 -1.78
N MET A 136 -12.61 9.62 -2.00
CA MET A 136 -11.79 10.34 -1.01
C MET A 136 -12.43 11.67 -0.61
#